data_AF-A0A0G0R0J6-F1
#
_entry.id   AF-A0A0G0R0J6-F1
#
_cell.length_a   1.000
_cell.length_b   1.000
_cell.length_c   1.000
_cell.angle_alpha   90.00
_cell.angle_beta   90.00
_cell.angle_gamma   90.00
#
_symmetry.space_group_name_H-M   'P 1'
#
loop_
_entity.id
_entity.type
_entity.pdbx_description
1 polymer ?
#
loop_
_entity_poly.entity_id
_entity_poly.type
_entity_poly.pdbx_seq_one_letter_code
_entity_poly.pdbx_strand_id
1 'polypeptide(L)'
;MERIYIKDIKNKIGEEIKLSGWVDVRRDHGKLIFIDLRDMSGKVQMVALPNHKEAHNNASKLRSEWVVEIIGKVNKRSKNT
;
A
#
# COMPACT_ATOMS: atom_id res chain seq x y z
N MET A 1 -15.12 4.03 -6.69
CA MET A 1 -14.09 4.87 -6.05
C MET A 1 -13.06 5.24 -7.11
N GLU A 2 -12.74 6.52 -7.27
CA GLU A 2 -11.75 6.98 -8.24
C GLU A 2 -10.33 6.74 -7.74
N ARG A 3 -9.43 6.43 -8.69
CA ARG A 3 -8.00 6.30 -8.43
C ARG A 3 -7.41 7.69 -8.13
N ILE A 4 -6.53 7.76 -7.15
CA ILE A 4 -5.68 8.94 -6.91
C ILE A 4 -4.20 8.62 -7.16
N TYR A 5 -3.40 9.67 -7.29
CA TYR A 5 -1.94 9.55 -7.42
C TYR A 5 -1.26 9.59 -6.05
N ILE A 6 -0.11 8.92 -5.95
CA ILE A 6 0.68 8.87 -4.72
C ILE A 6 1.04 10.27 -4.19
N LYS A 7 1.34 11.23 -5.08
CA LYS A 7 1.65 12.62 -4.70
C LYS A 7 0.52 13.30 -3.88
N ASP A 8 -0.73 12.90 -4.07
CA ASP A 8 -1.91 13.55 -3.49
C ASP A 8 -2.37 12.90 -2.18
N ILE A 9 -1.73 11.80 -1.75
CA ILE A 9 -2.08 11.04 -0.54
C ILE A 9 -2.03 11.90 0.73
N LYS A 10 -1.13 12.88 0.78
CA LYS A 10 -0.96 13.76 1.96
C LYS A 10 -2.23 14.53 2.32
N ASN A 11 -3.09 14.79 1.33
CA ASN A 11 -4.35 15.52 1.52
C ASN A 11 -5.52 14.60 1.90
N LYS A 12 -5.27 13.29 2.04
CA LYS A 12 -6.29 12.25 2.22
C LYS A 12 -6.12 11.45 3.51
N ILE A 13 -5.42 12.00 4.50
CA ILE A 13 -5.17 11.35 5.79
C ILE A 13 -6.51 11.02 6.47
N GLY A 14 -6.69 9.75 6.84
CA GLY A 14 -7.90 9.25 7.47
C GLY A 14 -8.99 8.79 6.49
N GLU A 15 -8.86 9.09 5.19
CA GLU A 15 -9.78 8.64 4.15
C GLU A 15 -9.37 7.27 3.58
N GLU A 16 -10.35 6.56 3.03
CA GLU A 16 -10.11 5.38 2.19
C GLU A 16 -9.88 5.83 0.75
N ILE A 17 -8.78 5.36 0.15
CA ILE A 17 -8.35 5.76 -1.19
C ILE A 17 -8.11 4.53 -2.06
N LYS A 18 -8.16 4.75 -3.38
CA LYS A 18 -7.76 3.77 -4.38
C LYS A 18 -6.45 4.19 -5.04
N LEU A 19 -5.47 3.29 -5.07
CA LEU A 19 -4.19 3.47 -5.75
C LEU A 19 -3.98 2.36 -6.77
N SER A 20 -3.25 2.67 -7.83
CA SER A 20 -2.79 1.68 -8.79
C SER A 20 -1.34 1.98 -9.15
N GLY A 21 -0.52 0.94 -9.23
CA GLY A 21 0.91 1.07 -9.47
C GLY A 21 1.62 -0.27 -9.54
N TRP A 22 2.93 -0.21 -9.41
CA TRP A 22 3.80 -1.38 -9.43
C TRP A 22 4.38 -1.65 -8.05
N VAL A 23 4.50 -2.93 -7.72
CA VAL A 23 5.22 -3.37 -6.52
C VAL A 23 6.71 -3.13 -6.73
N ASP A 24 7.29 -2.21 -5.98
CA ASP A 24 8.71 -1.91 -6.00
C ASP A 24 9.47 -2.89 -5.11
N VAL A 25 9.14 -2.89 -3.82
CA VAL A 25 9.76 -3.76 -2.82
C VAL A 25 8.67 -4.40 -1.97
N ARG A 26 8.80 -5.69 -1.70
CA ARG A 26 7.98 -6.43 -0.74
C ARG A 26 8.86 -6.91 0.41
N ARG A 27 8.48 -6.59 1.64
CA ARG A 27 9.12 -7.07 2.88
C ARG A 27 8.10 -7.83 3.71
N ASP A 28 8.40 -9.08 4.02
CA ASP A 28 7.52 -9.96 4.78
C ASP A 28 8.13 -10.27 6.15
N HIS A 29 7.44 -9.88 7.21
CA HIS A 29 7.80 -10.15 8.60
C HIS A 29 6.86 -11.20 9.23
N GLY A 30 6.16 -11.99 8.42
CA GLY A 30 5.18 -13.00 8.83
C GLY A 30 3.85 -12.39 9.25
N LYS A 31 3.83 -11.66 10.38
CA LYS A 31 2.60 -11.00 10.88
C LYS A 31 2.24 -9.75 10.10
N LEU A 32 3.24 -9.04 9.57
CA LEU A 32 3.07 -7.80 8.82
C LEU A 32 3.80 -7.91 7.49
N ILE A 33 3.12 -7.51 6.42
CA ILE A 33 3.71 -7.43 5.09
C ILE A 33 3.76 -5.95 4.70
N PHE A 34 4.95 -5.47 4.42
CA PHE A 34 5.19 -4.13 3.90
C PHE A 34 5.39 -4.21 2.39
N ILE A 35 4.74 -3.30 1.67
CA ILE A 35 4.85 -3.19 0.23
C ILE A 35 5.14 -1.73 -0.08
N ASP A 36 6.26 -1.47 -0.76
CA ASP A 36 6.49 -0.18 -1.37
C ASP A 36 5.84 -0.22 -2.76
N LEU A 37 4.78 0.55 -2.93
CA LEU A 37 4.09 0.73 -4.19
C LEU A 37 4.64 1.98 -4.87
N ARG A 38 4.92 1.88 -6.17
CA ARG A 38 5.33 3.03 -6.99
C ARG A 38 4.33 3.31 -8.09
N ASP A 39 4.13 4.58 -8.38
CA ASP A 39 3.48 5.07 -9.58
C ASP A 39 4.35 6.17 -10.21
N MET A 40 3.86 6.80 -11.29
CA MET A 40 4.59 7.89 -11.95
C MET A 40 4.83 9.11 -11.05
N SER A 41 4.05 9.26 -9.98
CA SER A 41 4.07 10.42 -9.09
C SER A 41 4.95 10.22 -7.84
N GLY A 42 5.31 8.99 -7.50
CA GLY A 42 6.20 8.70 -6.38
C GLY A 42 6.11 7.27 -5.85
N LYS A 43 6.51 7.11 -4.58
CA LYS A 43 6.44 5.84 -3.84
C LYS A 43 5.66 6.01 -2.56
N VAL A 44 4.92 4.98 -2.17
CA VAL A 44 4.19 4.92 -0.90
C VAL A 44 4.41 3.57 -0.23
N GLN A 45 4.55 3.59 1.09
CA GLN A 45 4.60 2.38 1.89
C GLN A 45 3.18 1.95 2.26
N MET A 46 2.85 0.70 1.96
CA MET A 46 1.64 0.04 2.39
C MET A 46 1.95 -1.03 3.42
N VAL A 47 0.96 -1.30 4.27
CA VAL A 47 1.05 -2.31 5.32
C VAL A 47 -0.19 -3.19 5.26
N ALA A 48 -0.01 -4.49 5.02
CA ALA A 48 -1.07 -5.47 5.17
C ALA A 48 -1.07 -6.01 6.60
N LEU A 49 -2.14 -5.74 7.34
CA LEU A 49 -2.35 -6.20 8.72
C LEU A 49 -2.92 -7.63 8.72
N PRO A 50 -2.58 -8.46 9.72
CA PRO A 50 -3.04 -9.86 9.78
C PRO A 50 -4.55 -10.00 10.01
N ASN A 51 -5.18 -8.96 10.55
CA ASN A 51 -6.64 -8.93 10.78
C ASN A 51 -7.42 -8.89 9.46
N HIS A 52 -6.82 -8.41 8.37
CA HIS A 52 -7.42 -8.40 7.04
C HIS A 52 -6.92 -9.61 6.22
N LYS A 53 -7.46 -10.80 6.52
CA LYS A 53 -6.99 -12.08 5.96
C LYS A 53 -6.88 -12.10 4.44
N GLU A 54 -7.86 -11.53 3.73
CA GLU A 54 -7.84 -11.49 2.27
C GLU A 54 -6.71 -10.60 1.74
N ALA A 55 -6.57 -9.38 2.26
CA ALA A 55 -5.49 -8.47 1.88
C ALA A 55 -4.12 -9.06 2.21
N HIS A 56 -3.98 -9.72 3.36
CA HIS A 56 -2.74 -10.40 3.77
C HIS A 56 -2.38 -11.57 2.84
N ASN A 57 -3.37 -12.41 2.49
CA ASN A 57 -3.18 -13.52 1.55
C ASN A 57 -2.85 -13.06 0.13
N ASN A 58 -3.39 -11.93 -0.32
CA ASN A 58 -3.04 -11.36 -1.62
C ASN A 58 -1.64 -10.74 -1.56
N ALA A 59 -1.35 -9.96 -0.52
CA ALA A 59 -0.03 -9.35 -0.27
C ALA A 59 1.10 -10.38 -0.13
N SER A 60 0.80 -11.59 0.36
CA SER A 60 1.80 -12.66 0.50
C SER A 60 2.25 -13.24 -0.85
N LYS A 61 1.41 -13.16 -1.88
CA LYS A 61 1.68 -13.68 -3.23
C LYS A 61 2.35 -12.65 -4.16
N LEU A 62 2.25 -11.36 -3.82
CA LEU A 62 2.81 -10.29 -4.66
C LEU A 62 4.32 -10.45 -4.85
N ARG A 63 4.79 -10.09 -6.05
CA ARG A 63 6.21 -10.03 -6.39
C ARG A 63 6.55 -8.65 -6.94
N SER A 64 7.83 -8.32 -6.96
CA SER A 64 8.32 -7.10 -7.59
C SER A 64 7.83 -7.00 -9.04
N GLU A 65 7.58 -5.77 -9.48
CA GLU A 65 7.07 -5.39 -10.80
C GLU A 65 5.62 -5.79 -11.10
N TRP A 66 4.90 -6.40 -10.15
CA TRP A 66 3.48 -6.69 -10.34
C TRP A 66 2.65 -5.40 -10.36
N VAL A 67 1.76 -5.29 -11.34
CA VAL A 67 0.76 -4.22 -11.42
C VAL A 67 -0.41 -4.59 -10.52
N VAL A 68 -0.73 -3.69 -9.60
CA VAL A 68 -1.76 -3.92 -8.58
C VAL A 68 -2.66 -2.70 -8.43
N GLU A 69 -3.93 -2.96 -8.12
CA GLU A 69 -4.87 -1.97 -7.61
C GLU A 69 -5.14 -2.27 -6.14
N ILE A 70 -5.11 -1.23 -5.31
CA ILE A 70 -5.23 -1.32 -3.86
C ILE A 70 -6.24 -0.31 -3.37
N ILE A 71 -7.09 -0.75 -2.44
CA ILE A 71 -7.98 0.09 -1.67
C ILE A 71 -7.54 0.02 -0.22
N GLY A 72 -7.37 1.17 0.43
CA GLY A 72 -6.94 1.20 1.82
C GLY A 72 -7.05 2.57 2.47
N LYS A 73 -7.05 2.57 3.80
CA LYS A 73 -7.10 3.78 4.61
C LYS A 73 -5.73 4.44 4.70
N VAL A 74 -5.66 5.74 4.41
CA VAL A 74 -4.44 6.52 4.57
C VAL A 74 -4.19 6.78 6.04
N ASN A 75 -3.02 6.35 6.51
CA ASN A 75 -2.57 6.63 7.87
C ASN A 75 -1.36 7.56 7.82
N LYS A 76 -1.32 8.53 8.74
CA LYS A 76 -0.15 9.38 8.92
C LYS A 76 0.99 8.51 9.47
N ARG A 77 2.13 8.49 8.78
CA ARG A 77 3.32 7.80 9.28
C ARG A 77 3.79 8.47 10.57
N SER A 78 3.87 7.71 11.66
CA SER A 78 4.40 8.19 12.93
C SER A 78 5.94 8.27 12.82
N LYS A 79 6.60 9.18 13.55
CA LYS A 79 8.08 9.26 13.54
C LYS A 79 8.79 8.01 14.10
N ASN A 80 8.05 7.10 14.76
CA ASN A 80 8.59 5.93 15.45
C ASN A 80 8.29 4.59 14.73
N THR A 81 7.81 4.59 13.49
CA THR A 81 7.54 3.40 12.65
C THR A 81 7.61 3.74 11.14
#